data_AF-A0A9P6VYK1-F1
#
_entry.id   AF-A0A9P6VYK1-F1
#
_cell.length_a   1.000
_cell.length_b   1.000
_cell.length_c   1.000
_cell.angle_alpha   90.00
_cell.angle_beta   90.00
_cell.angle_gamma   90.00
#
_symmetry.space_group_name_H-M   'P 1'
#
loop_
_entity.id
_entity.type
_entity.pdbx_description
1 polymer ?
#
loop_
_entity_poly.entity_id
_entity_poly.type
_entity_poly.pdbx_seq_one_letter_code
_entity_poly.pdbx_strand_id
1 'polypeptide(L)'
;MDSADVRHIITLLKSQNSIKNGTVPAILNNLVYYIPRVQITSDLVNLCESFFESTILGDIDPLELFEAGRSIFKWKAQVSEPTIPLSRFFAIWNQCFMNCKAWTLPKIAIVCGILTLKDEYQVLQKSYFIDDSGHINSMFRSWREDLFMPLWIGLFKQSLDHHDDLTELLTVFYSTICERNDISKKTMEPLWTVMSYSCIQLLTKKVYEPYEIILKNKFYMENLNNLTKMLQYSMSKTDTECISNIFDDLIEISVNMAQREEDSSMPNKSYDNPFYSRKFIGLILTIRACLESRPKYVPVEWYRKTLVILFNLNFIAQDFGSVGFESYEFVQSVSIYGLIKDTPNKNMIFSLINTFQQFTNPGLKYPNKINDSRVIFLLEFLDGINKRSPQVDFKFLHETAWPIVSLYLTNRSQDIRENAHTAMLSLLLNTSNDIQSLQWKRNRLLEYSSMVINQYESGYLSKEQLHVIFETVGLCLPVIGDLDKDIVMTLLHLVYRAVINSSGKDHIISKELIKCLSYILPYCDPLHITDWLDNTSQLSQQSNLSKSDKEEIWQSMWLVISMMRNDEALKWWYLNAAAPDRCRL
;
A
#
# COMPACT_ATOMS: atom_id res chain seq x y z
N MET A 1 -40.70 -30.87 4.25
CA MET A 1 -39.75 -32.00 4.36
C MET A 1 -40.43 -33.10 5.15
N ASP A 2 -40.19 -34.37 4.80
CA ASP A 2 -40.74 -35.51 5.53
C ASP A 2 -40.09 -35.61 6.91
N SER A 3 -40.91 -35.67 7.96
CA SER A 3 -40.44 -35.78 9.36
C SER A 3 -39.58 -37.04 9.59
N ALA A 4 -39.69 -38.04 8.71
CA ALA A 4 -38.88 -39.27 8.75
C ALA A 4 -37.37 -39.01 8.57
N ASP A 5 -37.00 -38.14 7.63
CA ASP A 5 -35.59 -37.83 7.34
C ASP A 5 -34.92 -37.06 8.50
N VAL A 6 -35.64 -36.10 9.08
CA VAL A 6 -35.18 -35.34 10.25
C VAL A 6 -34.96 -36.26 11.45
N ARG A 7 -35.89 -37.21 11.69
CA ARG A 7 -35.75 -38.20 12.77
C ARG A 7 -34.56 -39.14 12.54
N HIS A 8 -34.26 -39.49 11.30
CA HIS A 8 -33.10 -40.32 10.98
C HIS A 8 -31.79 -39.59 11.31
N ILE A 9 -31.67 -38.31 10.95
CA ILE A 9 -30.53 -37.46 11.31
C ILE A 9 -30.40 -37.32 12.83
N ILE A 10 -31.51 -37.07 13.55
CA ILE A 10 -31.51 -37.00 15.02
C ILE A 10 -30.99 -38.29 15.65
N THR A 11 -31.45 -39.45 15.14
CA THR A 11 -31.04 -40.76 15.65
C THR A 11 -29.53 -40.97 15.45
N LEU A 12 -29.02 -40.54 14.29
CA LEU A 12 -27.61 -40.62 13.95
C LEU A 12 -26.76 -39.70 14.84
N LEU A 13 -27.20 -38.47 15.08
CA LEU A 13 -26.52 -37.49 15.95
C LEU A 13 -26.44 -37.91 17.42
N LYS A 14 -27.45 -38.66 17.88
CA LYS A 14 -27.50 -39.23 19.25
C LYS A 14 -26.73 -40.54 19.38
N SER A 15 -26.32 -41.16 18.27
CA SER A 15 -25.60 -42.43 18.33
C SER A 15 -24.18 -42.22 18.87
N GLN A 16 -23.78 -43.05 19.83
CA GLN A 16 -22.44 -42.99 20.44
C GLN A 16 -21.37 -43.76 19.64
N ASN A 17 -21.75 -44.37 18.52
CA ASN A 17 -20.85 -45.19 17.72
C ASN A 17 -19.96 -44.30 16.84
N SER A 18 -18.67 -44.65 16.73
CA SER A 18 -17.73 -43.97 15.84
C SER A 18 -18.26 -44.01 14.40
N ILE A 19 -18.67 -42.84 13.90
CA ILE A 19 -19.10 -42.67 12.52
C ILE A 19 -17.85 -42.79 11.63
N LYS A 20 -17.96 -43.42 10.46
CA LYS A 20 -16.83 -43.52 9.53
C LYS A 20 -16.37 -42.10 9.13
N ASN A 21 -15.08 -41.81 9.19
CA ASN A 21 -14.54 -40.45 8.95
C ASN A 21 -15.02 -39.82 7.62
N GLY A 22 -15.27 -40.61 6.57
CA GLY A 22 -15.78 -40.11 5.28
C GLY A 22 -17.25 -39.67 5.27
N THR A 23 -18.05 -40.03 6.28
CA THR A 23 -19.48 -39.65 6.37
C THR A 23 -19.74 -38.36 7.14
N VAL A 24 -18.76 -37.87 7.89
CA VAL A 24 -18.87 -36.68 8.75
C VAL A 24 -19.14 -35.39 7.95
N PRO A 25 -18.42 -35.08 6.85
CA PRO A 25 -18.71 -33.89 6.03
C PRO A 25 -20.10 -33.92 5.39
N ALA A 26 -20.58 -35.11 5.00
CA ALA A 26 -21.92 -35.28 4.44
C ALA A 26 -23.02 -35.00 5.47
N ILE A 27 -22.81 -35.41 6.73
CA ILE A 27 -23.72 -35.10 7.84
C ILE A 27 -23.76 -33.58 8.08
N LEU A 28 -22.60 -32.91 8.11
CA LEU A 28 -22.53 -31.46 8.30
C LEU A 28 -23.26 -30.70 7.17
N ASN A 29 -23.02 -31.07 5.91
CA ASN A 29 -23.72 -30.49 4.76
C ASN A 29 -25.24 -30.68 4.83
N ASN A 30 -25.68 -31.88 5.22
CA ASN A 30 -27.11 -32.15 5.42
C ASN A 30 -27.68 -31.27 6.54
N LEU A 31 -26.97 -31.09 7.66
CA LEU A 31 -27.44 -30.24 8.75
C LEU A 31 -27.55 -28.77 8.34
N VAL A 32 -26.53 -28.24 7.65
CA VAL A 32 -26.56 -26.88 7.10
C VAL A 32 -27.73 -26.67 6.15
N TYR A 33 -28.05 -27.69 5.35
CA TYR A 33 -29.18 -27.64 4.43
C TYR A 33 -30.54 -27.75 5.14
N TYR A 34 -30.69 -28.69 6.09
CA TYR A 34 -31.99 -29.06 6.65
C TYR A 34 -32.43 -28.20 7.84
N ILE A 35 -31.53 -27.87 8.77
CA ILE A 35 -31.87 -27.06 9.97
C ILE A 35 -32.67 -25.80 9.62
N PRO A 36 -32.27 -24.95 8.65
CA PRO A 36 -33.02 -23.73 8.33
C PRO A 36 -34.41 -23.99 7.70
N ARG A 37 -34.66 -25.20 7.18
CA ARG A 37 -35.84 -25.58 6.39
C ARG A 37 -36.87 -26.44 7.15
N VAL A 38 -36.59 -26.77 8.42
CA VAL A 38 -37.53 -27.55 9.25
C VAL A 38 -38.81 -26.75 9.49
N GLN A 39 -39.96 -27.39 9.28
CA GLN A 39 -41.28 -26.76 9.38
C GLN A 39 -41.95 -26.97 10.74
N ILE A 40 -41.62 -28.07 11.43
CA ILE A 40 -42.22 -28.45 12.71
C ILE A 40 -41.30 -27.98 13.84
N THR A 41 -41.85 -27.18 14.76
CA THR A 41 -41.08 -26.59 15.87
C THR A 41 -40.46 -27.65 16.79
N SER A 42 -41.18 -28.72 17.13
CA SER A 42 -40.65 -29.80 17.97
C SER A 42 -39.49 -30.54 17.31
N ASP A 43 -39.58 -30.77 16.00
CA ASP A 43 -38.52 -31.44 15.24
C ASP A 43 -37.28 -30.55 15.16
N LEU A 44 -37.45 -29.24 15.00
CA LEU A 44 -36.36 -28.28 15.02
C LEU A 44 -35.67 -28.22 16.40
N VAL A 45 -36.44 -28.18 17.50
CA VAL A 45 -35.88 -28.22 18.87
C VAL A 45 -35.03 -29.47 19.06
N ASN A 46 -35.60 -30.64 18.77
CA ASN A 46 -34.89 -31.91 18.90
C ASN A 46 -33.64 -31.98 18.01
N LEU A 47 -33.71 -31.46 16.78
CA LEU A 47 -32.58 -31.45 15.85
C LEU A 47 -31.45 -30.52 16.32
N CYS A 48 -31.78 -29.29 16.72
CA CYS A 48 -30.78 -28.33 17.23
C CYS A 48 -30.11 -28.85 18.50
N GLU A 49 -30.88 -29.38 19.45
CA GLU A 49 -30.34 -29.97 20.69
C GLU A 49 -29.44 -31.17 20.38
N SER A 50 -29.89 -32.07 19.50
CA SER A 50 -29.11 -33.27 19.14
C SER A 50 -27.83 -32.92 18.39
N PHE A 51 -27.88 -31.90 17.53
CA PHE A 51 -26.70 -31.42 16.82
C PHE A 51 -25.70 -30.78 17.79
N PHE A 52 -26.17 -29.85 18.64
CA PHE A 52 -25.31 -29.07 19.51
C PHE A 52 -24.68 -29.91 20.63
N GLU A 53 -25.34 -30.97 21.09
CA GLU A 53 -24.80 -31.91 22.09
C GLU A 53 -24.17 -33.17 21.50
N SER A 54 -24.02 -33.25 20.17
CA SER A 54 -23.42 -34.42 19.54
C SER A 54 -21.91 -34.51 19.80
N THR A 55 -21.42 -35.71 20.09
CA THR A 55 -19.98 -35.99 20.21
C THR A 55 -19.27 -35.92 18.87
N ILE A 56 -20.00 -36.08 17.75
CA ILE A 56 -19.48 -36.02 16.37
C ILE A 56 -18.83 -34.67 16.09
N LEU A 57 -19.27 -33.60 16.76
CA LEU A 57 -18.67 -32.27 16.63
C LEU A 57 -17.17 -32.25 16.99
N GLY A 58 -16.71 -33.16 17.85
CA GLY A 58 -15.31 -33.27 18.23
C GLY A 58 -14.39 -33.76 17.11
N ASP A 59 -14.95 -34.46 16.11
CA ASP A 59 -14.21 -35.03 14.99
C ASP A 59 -14.20 -34.11 13.75
N ILE A 60 -14.86 -32.94 13.82
CA ILE A 60 -14.98 -31.97 12.73
C ILE A 60 -13.99 -30.83 12.95
N ASP A 61 -13.37 -30.36 11.86
CA ASP A 61 -12.55 -29.14 11.90
C ASP A 61 -13.38 -27.95 12.44
N PRO A 62 -12.93 -27.28 13.51
CA PRO A 62 -13.58 -26.08 14.03
C PRO A 62 -13.87 -25.00 12.97
N LEU A 63 -13.04 -24.87 11.93
CA LEU A 63 -13.27 -23.91 10.84
C LEU A 63 -14.50 -24.29 9.99
N GLU A 64 -14.72 -25.58 9.74
CA GLU A 64 -15.91 -26.07 9.04
C GLU A 64 -17.17 -25.86 9.89
N LEU A 65 -17.08 -26.04 11.21
CA LEU A 65 -18.19 -25.78 12.14
C LEU A 65 -18.54 -24.30 12.25
N PHE A 66 -17.53 -23.42 12.18
CA PHE A 66 -17.73 -21.98 12.06
C PHE A 66 -18.54 -21.64 10.80
N GLU A 67 -18.13 -22.15 9.63
CA GLU A 67 -18.86 -21.92 8.37
C GLU A 67 -20.25 -22.55 8.38
N ALA A 68 -20.42 -23.70 9.03
CA ALA A 68 -21.72 -24.33 9.20
C ALA A 68 -22.66 -23.48 10.05
N GLY A 69 -22.20 -22.96 11.20
CA GLY A 69 -22.98 -22.08 12.07
C GLY A 69 -23.43 -20.81 11.34
N ARG A 70 -22.50 -20.16 10.64
CA ARG A 70 -22.79 -19.00 9.78
C ARG A 70 -23.81 -19.35 8.70
N SER A 71 -23.60 -20.45 7.98
CA SER A 71 -24.46 -20.86 6.87
C SER A 71 -25.88 -21.18 7.31
N ILE A 72 -26.06 -21.93 8.41
CA ILE A 72 -27.40 -22.27 8.95
C ILE A 72 -28.23 -21.00 9.16
N PHE A 73 -27.66 -20.00 9.81
CA PHE A 73 -28.36 -18.75 10.10
C PHE A 73 -28.54 -17.88 8.85
N LYS A 74 -27.55 -17.90 7.94
CA LYS A 74 -27.64 -17.19 6.65
C LYS A 74 -28.81 -17.68 5.83
N TRP A 75 -28.86 -19.00 5.62
CA TRP A 75 -29.95 -19.65 4.89
C TRP A 75 -31.28 -19.37 5.58
N LYS A 76 -31.35 -19.43 6.92
CA LYS A 76 -32.60 -19.14 7.63
C LYS A 76 -33.07 -17.70 7.43
N ALA A 77 -32.17 -16.72 7.40
CA ALA A 77 -32.50 -15.32 7.19
C ALA A 77 -32.88 -14.99 5.73
N GLN A 78 -32.35 -15.75 4.76
CA GLN A 78 -32.56 -15.50 3.33
C GLN A 78 -33.68 -16.32 2.68
N VAL A 79 -34.09 -17.44 3.26
CA VAL A 79 -35.14 -18.29 2.67
C VAL A 79 -36.49 -17.59 2.77
N SER A 80 -37.07 -17.30 1.60
CA SER A 80 -38.33 -16.58 1.35
C SER A 80 -39.60 -17.31 1.81
N GLU A 81 -39.48 -18.47 2.44
CA GLU A 81 -40.60 -19.27 2.98
C GLU A 81 -40.44 -19.47 4.49
N PRO A 82 -40.90 -18.54 5.35
CA PRO A 82 -40.80 -18.72 6.78
C PRO A 82 -41.85 -19.73 7.24
N THR A 83 -41.51 -21.02 7.26
CA THR A 83 -42.36 -22.05 7.87
C THR A 83 -42.34 -21.97 9.41
N ILE A 84 -41.19 -21.58 9.98
CA ILE A 84 -41.04 -21.16 11.38
C ILE A 84 -40.56 -19.70 11.40
N PRO A 85 -41.22 -18.79 12.15
CA PRO A 85 -40.80 -17.40 12.28
C PRO A 85 -39.35 -17.27 12.73
N LEU A 86 -38.65 -16.25 12.23
CA LEU A 86 -37.23 -16.04 12.52
C LEU A 86 -36.97 -15.86 14.02
N SER A 87 -37.80 -15.08 14.71
CA SER A 87 -37.73 -14.88 16.16
C SER A 87 -37.84 -16.20 16.94
N ARG A 88 -38.71 -17.11 16.50
CA ARG A 88 -38.86 -18.44 17.12
C ARG A 88 -37.63 -19.32 16.86
N PHE A 89 -37.07 -19.29 15.65
CA PHE A 89 -35.85 -20.01 15.32
C PHE A 89 -34.68 -19.57 16.22
N PHE A 90 -34.48 -18.26 16.37
CA PHE A 90 -33.45 -17.71 17.25
C PHE A 90 -33.69 -18.07 18.73
N ALA A 91 -34.94 -18.04 19.19
CA ALA A 91 -35.28 -18.43 20.57
C ALA A 91 -34.94 -19.90 20.88
N ILE A 92 -35.13 -20.81 19.92
CA ILE A 92 -34.77 -22.24 20.07
C ILE A 92 -33.25 -22.39 20.24
N TRP A 93 -32.46 -21.71 19.40
CA TRP A 93 -31.00 -21.72 19.53
C TRP A 93 -30.53 -21.07 20.83
N ASN A 94 -31.17 -19.98 21.26
CA ASN A 94 -30.87 -19.38 22.55
C ASN A 94 -31.06 -20.38 23.69
N GLN A 95 -32.14 -21.17 23.66
CA GLN A 95 -32.35 -22.24 24.66
C GLN A 95 -31.26 -23.32 24.57
N CYS A 96 -30.85 -23.71 23.37
CA CYS A 96 -29.75 -24.67 23.20
C CYS A 96 -28.44 -24.16 23.81
N PHE A 97 -28.13 -22.87 23.64
CA PHE A 97 -26.93 -22.26 24.23
C PHE A 97 -27.00 -22.17 25.75
N MET A 98 -28.14 -21.73 26.30
CA MET A 98 -28.31 -21.57 27.75
C MET A 98 -28.35 -22.91 28.49
N ASN A 99 -28.84 -23.97 27.83
CA ASN A 99 -28.91 -25.32 28.39
C ASN A 99 -27.67 -26.19 28.06
N CYS A 100 -26.66 -25.62 27.43
CA CYS A 100 -25.44 -26.33 27.06
C CYS A 100 -24.74 -26.90 28.30
N LYS A 101 -24.50 -28.22 28.30
CA LYS A 101 -23.92 -28.91 29.47
C LYS A 101 -22.43 -28.65 29.63
N ALA A 102 -21.72 -28.57 28.52
CA ALA A 102 -20.28 -28.36 28.47
C ALA A 102 -19.89 -27.62 27.20
N TRP A 103 -19.09 -26.57 27.36
CA TRP A 103 -18.57 -25.76 26.27
C TRP A 103 -17.25 -26.32 25.76
N THR A 104 -17.16 -26.49 24.44
CA THR A 104 -15.96 -26.99 23.74
C THR A 104 -15.63 -26.05 22.58
N LEU A 105 -14.40 -26.14 22.05
CA LEU A 105 -13.98 -25.35 20.89
C LEU A 105 -14.93 -25.51 19.68
N PRO A 106 -15.34 -26.73 19.28
CA PRO A 106 -16.38 -26.94 18.25
C PRO A 106 -17.65 -26.11 18.47
N LYS A 107 -18.20 -26.11 19.69
CA LYS A 107 -19.43 -25.37 20.01
C LYS A 107 -19.23 -23.86 19.95
N ILE A 108 -18.06 -23.37 20.37
CA ILE A 108 -17.70 -21.95 20.29
C ILE A 108 -17.50 -21.51 18.85
N ALA A 109 -16.94 -22.36 17.99
CA ALA A 109 -16.80 -22.10 16.57
C ALA A 109 -18.17 -21.87 15.91
N ILE A 110 -19.16 -22.72 16.21
CA ILE A 110 -20.55 -22.56 15.73
C ILE A 110 -21.11 -21.21 16.16
N VAL A 111 -21.03 -20.88 17.46
CA VAL A 111 -21.53 -19.60 17.99
C VAL A 111 -20.83 -18.42 17.33
N CYS A 112 -19.51 -18.49 17.14
CA CYS A 112 -18.74 -17.45 16.47
C CYS A 112 -19.22 -17.23 15.04
N GLY A 113 -19.39 -18.31 14.27
CA GLY A 113 -19.92 -18.26 12.91
C GLY A 113 -21.29 -17.58 12.84
N ILE A 114 -22.18 -17.89 13.80
CA ILE A 114 -23.49 -17.24 13.94
C ILE A 114 -23.33 -15.74 14.20
N LEU A 115 -22.45 -15.35 15.13
CA LEU A 115 -22.22 -13.95 15.49
C LEU A 115 -21.71 -13.09 14.31
N THR A 116 -20.95 -13.66 13.37
CA THR A 116 -20.49 -12.93 12.18
C THR A 116 -21.62 -12.44 11.28
N LEU A 117 -22.82 -13.02 11.42
CA LEU A 117 -23.98 -12.69 10.61
C LEU A 117 -24.71 -11.43 11.07
N LYS A 118 -24.32 -10.85 12.22
CA LYS A 118 -24.97 -9.66 12.79
C LYS A 118 -25.12 -8.53 11.76
N ASP A 119 -24.07 -8.19 11.04
CA ASP A 119 -24.09 -7.08 10.08
C ASP A 119 -24.95 -7.41 8.84
N GLU A 120 -24.83 -8.63 8.30
CA GLU A 120 -25.65 -9.10 7.18
C GLU A 120 -27.14 -9.15 7.57
N TYR A 121 -27.45 -9.61 8.78
CA TYR A 121 -28.80 -9.59 9.35
C TYR A 121 -29.34 -8.17 9.49
N GLN A 122 -28.53 -7.21 9.98
CA GLN A 122 -28.96 -5.81 10.10
C GLN A 122 -29.28 -5.18 8.75
N VAL A 123 -28.55 -5.54 7.70
CA VAL A 123 -28.86 -5.12 6.33
C VAL A 123 -30.20 -5.72 5.88
N LEU A 124 -30.41 -7.03 6.08
CA LEU A 124 -31.68 -7.68 5.74
C LEU A 124 -32.86 -7.11 6.53
N GLN A 125 -32.68 -6.83 7.82
CA GLN A 125 -33.68 -6.20 8.68
C GLN A 125 -34.06 -4.82 8.19
N LYS A 126 -33.09 -4.00 7.77
CA LYS A 126 -33.36 -2.66 7.21
C LYS A 126 -34.08 -2.74 5.87
N SER A 127 -33.75 -3.72 5.04
CA SER A 127 -34.30 -3.85 3.69
C SER A 127 -35.68 -4.51 3.64
N TYR A 128 -35.92 -5.50 4.49
CA TYR A 128 -37.09 -6.39 4.41
C TYR A 128 -37.92 -6.48 5.69
N PHE A 129 -37.47 -5.85 6.79
CA PHE A 129 -38.17 -5.84 8.07
C PHE A 129 -38.57 -7.25 8.56
N ILE A 130 -37.57 -8.14 8.65
CA ILE A 130 -37.75 -9.57 8.92
C ILE A 130 -38.04 -9.92 10.41
N ASP A 131 -37.84 -8.99 11.33
CA ASP A 131 -38.16 -9.09 12.76
C ASP A 131 -38.77 -7.79 13.29
N ASP A 132 -40.06 -7.84 13.63
CA ASP A 132 -40.78 -6.69 14.17
C ASP A 132 -40.44 -6.40 15.64
N SER A 133 -39.89 -7.39 16.36
CA SER A 133 -39.73 -7.35 17.83
C SER A 133 -38.42 -6.69 18.30
N GLY A 134 -37.43 -6.59 17.41
CA GLY A 134 -36.06 -6.17 17.75
C GLY A 134 -35.32 -7.13 18.70
N HIS A 135 -35.93 -8.26 19.08
CA HIS A 135 -35.35 -9.20 20.03
C HIS A 135 -34.12 -9.90 19.45
N ILE A 136 -34.06 -10.13 18.14
CA ILE A 136 -32.91 -10.81 17.52
C ILE A 136 -31.62 -9.99 17.67
N ASN A 137 -31.69 -8.66 17.52
CA ASN A 137 -30.53 -7.79 17.75
C ASN A 137 -30.06 -7.86 19.22
N SER A 138 -30.99 -7.95 20.17
CA SER A 138 -30.65 -8.14 21.59
C SER A 138 -30.00 -9.50 21.85
N MET A 139 -30.44 -10.56 21.15
CA MET A 139 -29.84 -11.90 21.24
C MET A 139 -28.41 -11.91 20.69
N PHE A 140 -28.14 -11.31 19.53
CA PHE A 140 -26.76 -11.20 19.02
C PHE A 140 -25.83 -10.50 20.02
N ARG A 141 -26.34 -9.45 20.68
CA ARG A 141 -25.58 -8.75 21.72
C ARG A 141 -25.33 -9.65 22.94
N SER A 142 -26.36 -10.30 23.47
CA SER A 142 -26.23 -11.18 24.64
C SER A 142 -25.35 -12.39 24.34
N TRP A 143 -25.52 -13.04 23.19
CA TRP A 143 -24.66 -14.15 22.76
C TRP A 143 -23.20 -13.73 22.61
N ARG A 144 -22.92 -12.49 22.21
CA ARG A 144 -21.56 -11.97 22.16
C ARG A 144 -21.03 -11.66 23.55
N GLU A 145 -21.71 -10.78 24.28
CA GLU A 145 -21.20 -10.16 25.51
C GLU A 145 -21.27 -11.11 26.72
N ASP A 146 -22.38 -11.83 26.87
CA ASP A 146 -22.66 -12.65 28.06
C ASP A 146 -22.20 -14.10 27.88
N LEU A 147 -22.14 -14.60 26.65
CA LEU A 147 -21.83 -15.99 26.34
C LEU A 147 -20.45 -16.16 25.69
N PHE A 148 -20.26 -15.67 24.46
CA PHE A 148 -19.06 -15.93 23.68
C PHE A 148 -17.82 -15.33 24.33
N MET A 149 -17.84 -14.03 24.67
CA MET A 149 -16.64 -13.34 25.17
C MET A 149 -16.07 -13.97 26.45
N PRO A 150 -16.87 -14.26 27.50
CA PRO A 150 -16.35 -14.91 28.70
C PRO A 150 -15.76 -16.31 28.43
N LEU A 151 -16.44 -17.12 27.61
CA LEU A 151 -15.99 -18.48 27.26
C LEU A 151 -14.71 -18.43 26.43
N TRP A 152 -14.65 -17.55 25.43
CA TRP A 152 -13.49 -17.35 24.58
C TRP A 152 -12.29 -16.87 25.40
N ILE A 153 -12.46 -15.88 26.29
CA ILE A 153 -11.38 -15.40 27.18
C ILE A 153 -10.85 -16.54 28.06
N GLY A 154 -11.75 -17.36 28.61
CA GLY A 154 -11.38 -18.51 29.45
C GLY A 154 -10.52 -19.52 28.69
N LEU A 155 -10.98 -19.94 27.50
CA LEU A 155 -10.23 -20.88 26.66
C LEU A 155 -8.94 -20.30 26.10
N PHE A 156 -8.94 -19.02 25.72
CA PHE A 156 -7.75 -18.35 25.19
C PHE A 156 -6.65 -18.30 26.25
N LYS A 157 -6.99 -18.00 27.51
CA LYS A 157 -6.02 -18.04 28.61
C LYS A 157 -5.46 -19.43 28.85
N GLN A 158 -6.30 -20.46 28.74
CA GLN A 158 -5.86 -21.86 28.88
C GLN A 158 -4.96 -22.31 27.71
N SER A 159 -5.17 -21.77 26.50
CA SER A 159 -4.38 -22.15 25.34
C SER A 159 -2.95 -21.59 25.37
N LEU A 160 -2.73 -20.49 26.10
CA LEU A 160 -1.42 -19.83 26.21
C LEU A 160 -0.33 -20.72 26.80
N ASP A 161 -0.70 -21.65 27.69
CA ASP A 161 0.31 -22.43 28.41
C ASP A 161 0.82 -23.61 27.56
N HIS A 162 0.00 -24.20 26.66
CA HIS A 162 0.29 -25.54 26.10
C HIS A 162 -0.14 -25.81 24.64
N HIS A 163 -0.86 -24.91 23.94
CA HIS A 163 -1.43 -25.22 22.61
C HIS A 163 -1.39 -24.05 21.61
N ASP A 164 -0.35 -23.98 20.78
CA ASP A 164 -0.20 -22.95 19.73
C ASP A 164 -1.35 -22.99 18.71
N ASP A 165 -1.71 -24.17 18.19
CA ASP A 165 -2.79 -24.33 17.20
C ASP A 165 -4.16 -23.87 17.73
N LEU A 166 -4.42 -24.11 19.02
CA LEU A 166 -5.65 -23.66 19.68
C LEU A 166 -5.70 -22.13 19.78
N THR A 167 -4.57 -21.52 20.14
CA THR A 167 -4.42 -20.07 20.22
C THR A 167 -4.62 -19.42 18.85
N GLU A 168 -4.08 -20.03 17.78
CA GLU A 168 -4.26 -19.59 16.39
C GLU A 168 -5.76 -19.62 15.99
N LEU A 169 -6.47 -20.73 16.21
CA LEU A 169 -7.90 -20.85 15.89
C LEU A 169 -8.76 -19.86 16.67
N LEU A 170 -8.51 -19.70 17.97
CA LEU A 170 -9.24 -18.75 18.81
C LEU A 170 -9.00 -17.29 18.37
N THR A 171 -7.77 -16.95 17.96
CA THR A 171 -7.44 -15.63 17.43
C THR A 171 -8.25 -15.33 16.16
N VAL A 172 -8.35 -16.31 15.28
CA VAL A 172 -9.08 -16.19 14.02
C VAL A 172 -10.58 -16.01 14.27
N PHE A 173 -11.18 -16.82 15.14
CA PHE A 173 -12.58 -16.67 15.52
C PHE A 173 -12.87 -15.27 16.06
N TYR A 174 -12.07 -14.80 17.01
CA TYR A 174 -12.26 -13.45 17.54
C TYR A 174 -12.10 -12.36 16.47
N SER A 175 -11.15 -12.51 15.55
CA SER A 175 -10.92 -11.51 14.49
C SER A 175 -12.19 -11.20 13.67
N THR A 176 -13.04 -12.20 13.45
CA THR A 176 -14.27 -12.06 12.65
C THR A 176 -15.40 -11.30 13.35
N ILE A 177 -15.36 -11.18 14.68
CA ILE A 177 -16.37 -10.49 15.49
C ILE A 177 -15.78 -9.35 16.32
N CYS A 178 -14.54 -8.95 16.01
CA CYS A 178 -13.81 -7.94 16.74
C CYS A 178 -14.43 -6.55 16.54
N GLU A 179 -14.72 -5.85 17.64
CA GLU A 179 -15.28 -4.51 17.63
C GLU A 179 -14.29 -3.52 18.27
N ARG A 180 -14.24 -2.28 17.77
CA ARG A 180 -13.34 -1.25 18.30
C ARG A 180 -13.59 -0.95 19.79
N ASN A 181 -14.83 -1.15 20.23
CA ASN A 181 -15.24 -0.97 21.63
C ASN A 181 -14.58 -1.98 22.59
N ASP A 182 -14.03 -3.09 22.09
CA ASP A 182 -13.37 -4.06 22.96
C ASP A 182 -12.03 -3.55 23.49
N ILE A 183 -11.40 -2.57 22.82
CA ILE A 183 -10.11 -1.99 23.23
C ILE A 183 -10.16 -1.39 24.64
N SER A 184 -11.31 -0.86 25.05
CA SER A 184 -11.52 -0.24 26.36
C SER A 184 -11.93 -1.24 27.45
N LYS A 185 -12.19 -2.51 27.11
CA LYS A 185 -12.61 -3.53 28.08
C LYS A 185 -11.42 -4.04 28.88
N LYS A 186 -11.48 -3.87 30.21
CA LYS A 186 -10.44 -4.33 31.16
C LYS A 186 -10.14 -5.82 31.06
N THR A 187 -11.12 -6.64 30.71
CA THR A 187 -10.95 -8.10 30.57
C THR A 187 -10.09 -8.49 29.37
N MET A 188 -10.03 -7.65 28.34
CA MET A 188 -9.24 -7.85 27.12
C MET A 188 -7.85 -7.22 27.19
N GLU A 189 -7.67 -6.20 28.04
CA GLU A 189 -6.43 -5.44 28.16
C GLU A 189 -5.15 -6.30 28.25
N PRO A 190 -5.05 -7.36 29.08
CA PRO A 190 -3.84 -8.16 29.17
C PRO A 190 -3.63 -9.11 27.98
N LEU A 191 -4.63 -9.29 27.11
CA LEU A 191 -4.58 -10.27 26.02
C LEU A 191 -4.12 -9.65 24.70
N TRP A 192 -4.21 -8.33 24.53
CA TRP A 192 -3.95 -7.66 23.25
C TRP A 192 -2.55 -7.90 22.69
N THR A 193 -1.51 -7.92 23.54
CA THR A 193 -0.15 -8.25 23.11
C THR A 193 -0.08 -9.64 22.50
N VAL A 194 -0.58 -10.65 23.23
CA VAL A 194 -0.49 -12.04 22.79
C VAL A 194 -1.32 -12.25 21.53
N MET A 195 -2.52 -11.65 21.45
CA MET A 195 -3.37 -11.71 20.27
C MET A 195 -2.72 -11.08 19.03
N SER A 196 -2.07 -9.92 19.18
CA SER A 196 -1.32 -9.30 18.09
C SER A 196 -0.22 -10.22 17.57
N TYR A 197 0.55 -10.80 18.49
CA TYR A 197 1.63 -11.73 18.14
C TYR A 197 1.09 -12.99 17.45
N SER A 198 0.09 -13.66 18.05
CA SER A 198 -0.53 -14.86 17.46
C SER A 198 -1.15 -14.58 16.10
N CYS A 199 -1.75 -13.40 15.90
CA CYS A 199 -2.30 -13.03 14.61
C CYS A 199 -1.22 -12.83 13.54
N ILE A 200 -0.07 -12.22 13.87
CA ILE A 200 1.03 -12.06 12.93
C ILE A 200 1.66 -13.42 12.60
N GLN A 201 1.85 -14.28 13.60
CA GLN A 201 2.33 -15.65 13.39
C GLN A 201 1.39 -16.44 12.46
N LEU A 202 0.08 -16.33 12.67
CA LEU A 202 -0.93 -16.93 11.80
C LEU A 202 -0.85 -16.39 10.36
N LEU A 203 -0.77 -15.07 10.19
CA LEU A 203 -0.65 -14.46 8.87
C LEU A 203 0.63 -14.92 8.16
N THR A 204 1.74 -14.99 8.89
CA THR A 204 3.03 -15.48 8.38
C THR A 204 2.90 -16.91 7.87
N LYS A 205 2.43 -17.83 8.72
CA LYS A 205 2.34 -19.28 8.45
C LYS A 205 1.26 -19.66 7.44
N LYS A 206 0.14 -18.93 7.38
CA LYS A 206 -1.06 -19.38 6.63
C LYS A 206 -1.40 -18.50 5.44
N VAL A 207 -1.03 -17.22 5.47
CA VAL A 207 -1.38 -16.23 4.43
C VAL A 207 -0.18 -15.87 3.58
N TYR A 208 0.99 -15.60 4.17
CA TYR A 208 2.14 -15.08 3.43
C TYR A 208 3.02 -16.13 2.74
N GLU A 209 2.81 -17.42 3.03
CA GLU A 209 3.39 -18.60 2.36
C GLU A 209 3.19 -18.65 0.82
N PRO A 210 3.88 -19.53 0.08
CA PRO A 210 3.70 -19.74 -1.36
C PRO A 210 2.28 -20.14 -1.76
N TYR A 211 1.91 -19.79 -3.00
CA TYR A 211 0.58 -19.99 -3.58
C TYR A 211 0.07 -21.45 -3.48
N GLU A 212 0.96 -22.43 -3.62
CA GLU A 212 0.63 -23.86 -3.62
C GLU A 212 0.10 -24.36 -2.26
N ILE A 213 0.55 -23.76 -1.16
CA ILE A 213 0.08 -24.08 0.20
C ILE A 213 -1.25 -23.37 0.50
N ILE A 214 -1.50 -22.23 -0.15
CA ILE A 214 -2.65 -21.35 0.12
C ILE A 214 -3.97 -21.90 -0.40
N LEU A 215 -3.98 -22.74 -1.44
CA LEU A 215 -5.21 -23.44 -1.86
C LEU A 215 -5.81 -24.29 -0.72
N LYS A 216 -4.99 -24.74 0.23
CA LYS A 216 -5.45 -25.43 1.45
C LYS A 216 -5.92 -24.47 2.56
N ASN A 217 -5.56 -23.19 2.49
CA ASN A 217 -5.78 -22.17 3.52
C ASN A 217 -6.76 -21.06 3.07
N LYS A 218 -7.69 -21.38 2.16
CA LYS A 218 -8.65 -20.41 1.58
C LYS A 218 -9.39 -19.59 2.64
N PHE A 219 -9.77 -20.21 3.75
CA PHE A 219 -10.48 -19.56 4.86
C PHE A 219 -9.73 -18.33 5.41
N TYR A 220 -8.42 -18.43 5.60
CA TYR A 220 -7.60 -17.34 6.14
C TYR A 220 -7.47 -16.19 5.16
N MET A 221 -7.34 -16.48 3.86
CA MET A 221 -7.31 -15.47 2.80
C MET A 221 -8.64 -14.71 2.67
N GLU A 222 -9.77 -15.38 2.88
CA GLU A 222 -11.11 -14.75 2.88
C GLU A 222 -11.31 -13.85 4.10
N ASN A 223 -10.66 -14.17 5.22
CA ASN A 223 -10.75 -13.42 6.47
C ASN A 223 -9.54 -12.48 6.72
N LEU A 224 -8.65 -12.28 5.75
CA LEU A 224 -7.47 -11.41 5.89
C LEU A 224 -7.82 -9.99 6.33
N ASN A 225 -8.93 -9.44 5.81
CA ASN A 225 -9.40 -8.11 6.19
C ASN A 225 -9.81 -8.04 7.67
N ASN A 226 -10.42 -9.10 8.20
CA ASN A 226 -10.83 -9.18 9.61
C ASN A 226 -9.60 -9.29 10.53
N LEU A 227 -8.63 -10.12 10.15
CA LEU A 227 -7.34 -10.26 10.85
C LEU A 227 -6.58 -8.93 10.87
N THR A 228 -6.46 -8.28 9.71
CA THR A 228 -5.79 -6.97 9.59
C THR A 228 -6.51 -5.91 10.43
N LYS A 229 -7.84 -5.85 10.39
CA LYS A 229 -8.65 -4.91 11.20
C LYS A 229 -8.46 -5.15 12.69
N MET A 230 -8.43 -6.40 13.14
CA MET A 230 -8.16 -6.73 14.53
C MET A 230 -6.76 -6.27 14.95
N LEU A 231 -5.74 -6.51 14.11
CA LEU A 231 -4.39 -6.00 14.34
C LEU A 231 -4.37 -4.48 14.49
N GLN A 232 -5.05 -3.76 13.60
CA GLN A 232 -5.13 -2.30 13.69
C GLN A 232 -5.68 -1.81 15.04
N TYR A 233 -6.65 -2.52 15.59
CA TYR A 233 -7.21 -2.21 16.91
C TYR A 233 -6.24 -2.58 18.04
N SER A 234 -5.66 -3.77 17.98
CA SER A 234 -4.81 -4.30 19.04
C SER A 234 -3.47 -3.57 19.16
N MET A 235 -2.89 -3.07 18.07
CA MET A 235 -1.60 -2.35 18.10
C MET A 235 -1.56 -1.18 19.09
N SER A 236 -2.68 -0.50 19.30
CA SER A 236 -2.78 0.60 20.27
C SER A 236 -2.52 0.16 21.73
N LYS A 237 -2.72 -1.13 22.04
CA LYS A 237 -2.56 -1.74 23.36
C LYS A 237 -1.41 -2.75 23.44
N THR A 238 -0.87 -3.18 22.31
CA THR A 238 0.32 -4.04 22.24
C THR A 238 1.55 -3.27 22.72
N ASP A 239 2.42 -3.94 23.47
CA ASP A 239 3.70 -3.43 23.95
C ASP A 239 4.71 -3.17 22.82
N THR A 240 5.68 -2.31 23.10
CA THR A 240 6.66 -1.85 22.11
C THR A 240 7.61 -2.98 21.67
N GLU A 241 7.93 -3.94 22.54
CA GLU A 241 8.80 -5.07 22.22
C GLU A 241 8.10 -6.01 21.22
N CYS A 242 6.85 -6.38 21.50
CA CYS A 242 6.04 -7.15 20.57
C CYS A 242 5.89 -6.46 19.21
N ILE A 243 5.63 -5.14 19.17
CA ILE A 243 5.57 -4.40 17.88
C ILE A 243 6.91 -4.46 17.14
N SER A 244 8.04 -4.39 17.86
CA SER A 244 9.36 -4.55 17.24
C SER A 244 9.54 -5.93 16.61
N ASN A 245 9.13 -6.99 17.30
CA ASN A 245 9.19 -8.36 16.79
C ASN A 245 8.27 -8.54 15.58
N ILE A 246 7.08 -7.93 15.60
CA ILE A 246 6.18 -7.90 14.44
C ILE A 246 6.87 -7.25 13.24
N PHE A 247 7.60 -6.16 13.42
CA PHE A 247 8.38 -5.59 12.32
C PHE A 247 9.48 -6.54 11.81
N ASP A 248 10.11 -7.33 12.68
CA ASP A 248 11.09 -8.33 12.26
C ASP A 248 10.45 -9.44 11.42
N ASP A 249 9.28 -9.95 11.86
CA ASP A 249 8.49 -10.93 11.09
C ASP A 249 8.07 -10.36 9.72
N LEU A 250 7.64 -9.09 9.68
CA LEU A 250 7.24 -8.43 8.42
C LEU A 250 8.43 -8.20 7.48
N ILE A 251 9.63 -7.92 8.01
CA ILE A 251 10.85 -7.86 7.21
C ILE A 251 11.12 -9.22 6.57
N GLU A 252 11.13 -10.29 7.37
CA GLU A 252 11.36 -11.64 6.88
C GLU A 252 10.37 -12.01 5.77
N ILE A 253 9.07 -11.75 5.98
CA ILE A 253 8.02 -11.96 4.97
C ILE A 253 8.34 -11.19 3.68
N SER A 254 8.68 -9.91 3.79
CA SER A 254 8.92 -9.05 2.62
C SER A 254 10.16 -9.48 1.84
N VAL A 255 11.24 -9.85 2.53
CA VAL A 255 12.50 -10.34 1.93
C VAL A 255 12.25 -11.68 1.25
N ASN A 256 11.63 -12.64 1.94
CA ASN A 256 11.32 -13.95 1.39
C ASN A 256 10.41 -13.85 0.16
N MET A 257 9.45 -12.91 0.19
CA MET A 257 8.59 -12.65 -0.96
C MET A 257 9.38 -12.10 -2.15
N ALA A 258 10.20 -11.07 -1.94
CA ALA A 258 11.01 -10.47 -3.00
C ALA A 258 12.02 -11.46 -3.59
N GLN A 259 12.76 -12.19 -2.74
CA GLN A 259 13.77 -13.15 -3.16
C GLN A 259 13.17 -14.31 -3.98
N ARG A 260 12.03 -14.84 -3.54
CA ARG A 260 11.33 -15.89 -4.29
C ARG A 260 10.92 -15.44 -5.70
N GLU A 261 10.46 -14.20 -5.85
CA GLU A 261 10.05 -13.70 -7.15
C GLU A 261 11.26 -13.30 -8.02
N GLU A 262 12.35 -12.84 -7.39
CA GLU A 262 13.63 -12.55 -8.03
C GLU A 262 14.26 -13.81 -8.63
N ASP A 263 14.21 -14.93 -7.91
CA ASP A 263 14.71 -16.25 -8.33
C ASP A 263 13.71 -17.02 -9.21
N SER A 264 12.54 -16.44 -9.49
CA SER A 264 11.51 -17.12 -10.28
C SER A 264 11.89 -17.27 -11.75
N SER A 265 11.25 -18.22 -12.44
CA SER A 265 11.44 -18.42 -13.89
C SER A 265 10.88 -17.26 -14.73
N MET A 266 10.06 -16.39 -14.15
CA MET A 266 9.43 -15.24 -14.80
C MET A 266 9.50 -13.99 -13.90
N PRO A 267 10.69 -13.39 -13.71
CA PRO A 267 10.87 -12.27 -12.79
C PRO A 267 10.19 -10.97 -13.26
N ASN A 268 9.70 -10.91 -14.50
CA ASN A 268 9.00 -9.75 -15.08
C ASN A 268 7.49 -9.92 -15.22
N LYS A 269 6.88 -10.88 -14.52
CA LYS A 269 5.41 -11.03 -14.52
C LYS A 269 4.71 -9.83 -13.85
N SER A 270 3.40 -9.73 -14.05
CA SER A 270 2.56 -8.74 -13.36
C SER A 270 2.19 -9.20 -11.95
N TYR A 271 2.27 -8.28 -10.99
CA TYR A 271 2.00 -8.48 -9.57
C TYR A 271 0.76 -7.73 -9.07
N ASP A 272 -0.07 -7.22 -10.00
CA ASP A 272 -1.37 -6.58 -9.74
C ASP A 272 -2.49 -7.56 -9.35
N ASN A 273 -2.24 -8.86 -9.42
CA ASN A 273 -3.27 -9.86 -9.19
C ASN A 273 -3.87 -9.81 -7.75
N PRO A 274 -5.08 -10.37 -7.53
CA PRO A 274 -5.73 -10.39 -6.21
C PRO A 274 -4.91 -11.05 -5.10
N PHE A 275 -3.93 -11.88 -5.44
CA PHE A 275 -3.11 -12.58 -4.48
C PHE A 275 -2.03 -11.66 -3.87
N TYR A 276 -1.24 -10.98 -4.70
CA TYR A 276 -0.22 -10.04 -4.21
C TYR A 276 -0.84 -8.76 -3.65
N SER A 277 -1.87 -8.21 -4.31
CA SER A 277 -2.54 -6.99 -3.85
C SER A 277 -3.13 -7.12 -2.44
N ARG A 278 -3.83 -8.23 -2.14
CA ARG A 278 -4.37 -8.48 -0.79
C ARG A 278 -3.27 -8.59 0.26
N LYS A 279 -2.18 -9.30 -0.06
CA LYS A 279 -1.02 -9.43 0.84
C LYS A 279 -0.39 -8.07 1.11
N PHE A 280 -0.15 -7.31 0.06
CA PHE A 280 0.42 -5.97 0.11
C PHE A 280 -0.44 -5.02 0.95
N ILE A 281 -1.75 -4.94 0.69
CA ILE A 281 -2.68 -4.12 1.48
C ILE A 281 -2.63 -4.51 2.97
N GLY A 282 -2.67 -5.81 3.28
CA GLY A 282 -2.60 -6.29 4.67
C GLY A 282 -1.29 -5.87 5.37
N LEU A 283 -0.15 -5.99 4.69
CA LEU A 283 1.16 -5.57 5.22
C LEU A 283 1.20 -4.06 5.46
N ILE A 284 0.80 -3.24 4.47
CA ILE A 284 0.81 -1.77 4.58
C ILE A 284 -0.13 -1.29 5.70
N LEU A 285 -1.33 -1.85 5.81
CA LEU A 285 -2.28 -1.51 6.87
C LEU A 285 -1.78 -1.89 8.26
N THR A 286 -1.04 -3.01 8.38
CA THR A 286 -0.42 -3.44 9.63
C THR A 286 0.71 -2.47 10.03
N ILE A 287 1.60 -2.13 9.10
CA ILE A 287 2.69 -1.17 9.33
C ILE A 287 2.12 0.19 9.75
N ARG A 288 1.08 0.66 9.05
CA ARG A 288 0.39 1.91 9.38
C ARG A 288 -0.10 1.89 10.83
N ALA A 289 -0.76 0.82 11.26
CA ALA A 289 -1.21 0.69 12.63
C ALA A 289 -0.08 0.66 13.65
N CYS A 290 1.05 0.00 13.35
CA CYS A 290 2.23 0.02 14.20
C CYS A 290 2.74 1.47 14.39
N LEU A 291 2.86 2.25 13.31
CA LEU A 291 3.31 3.64 13.38
C LEU A 291 2.31 4.57 14.10
N GLU A 292 1.00 4.39 13.84
CA GLU A 292 -0.06 5.19 14.48
C GLU A 292 -0.29 4.80 15.95
N SER A 293 0.13 3.62 16.39
CA SER A 293 -0.07 3.13 17.76
C SER A 293 0.63 3.96 18.83
N ARG A 294 1.66 4.74 18.45
CA ARG A 294 2.47 5.57 19.35
C ARG A 294 2.60 7.00 18.83
N PRO A 295 1.53 7.80 18.87
CA PRO A 295 1.52 9.13 18.27
C PRO A 295 2.49 10.13 18.93
N LYS A 296 2.97 9.84 20.15
CA LYS A 296 3.90 10.71 20.90
C LYS A 296 5.37 10.41 20.63
N TYR A 297 5.73 9.14 20.49
CA TYR A 297 7.12 8.71 20.32
C TYR A 297 7.16 7.36 19.60
N VAL A 298 7.59 7.39 18.34
CA VAL A 298 7.82 6.20 17.53
C VAL A 298 9.33 5.92 17.54
N PRO A 299 9.78 4.71 17.92
CA PRO A 299 11.19 4.35 17.84
C PRO A 299 11.76 4.51 16.42
N VAL A 300 12.93 5.12 16.30
CA VAL A 300 13.59 5.35 15.00
C VAL A 300 13.76 4.06 14.20
N GLU A 301 14.08 2.95 14.89
CA GLU A 301 14.22 1.64 14.25
C GLU A 301 12.94 1.18 13.54
N TRP A 302 11.75 1.60 13.97
CA TRP A 302 10.51 1.25 13.27
C TRP A 302 10.42 1.92 11.90
N TYR A 303 10.90 3.16 11.78
CA TYR A 303 11.00 3.83 10.48
C TYR A 303 11.99 3.11 9.55
N ARG A 304 13.15 2.68 10.10
CA ARG A 304 14.14 1.88 9.36
C ARG A 304 13.54 0.58 8.85
N LYS A 305 12.94 -0.21 9.75
CA LYS A 305 12.32 -1.49 9.43
C LYS A 305 11.19 -1.33 8.41
N THR A 306 10.38 -0.29 8.55
CA THR A 306 9.33 0.06 7.58
C THR A 306 9.90 0.27 6.18
N LEU A 307 10.96 1.07 6.03
CA LEU A 307 11.56 1.36 4.73
C LEU A 307 12.18 0.11 4.08
N VAL A 308 12.76 -0.79 4.87
CA VAL A 308 13.25 -2.10 4.39
C VAL A 308 12.10 -2.96 3.87
N ILE A 309 10.94 -2.95 4.56
CA ILE A 309 9.76 -3.69 4.10
C ILE A 309 9.24 -3.09 2.78
N LEU A 310 9.08 -1.76 2.71
CA LEU A 310 8.60 -1.09 1.50
C LEU A 310 9.55 -1.32 0.30
N PHE A 311 10.86 -1.27 0.53
CA PHE A 311 11.89 -1.56 -0.48
C PHE A 311 11.70 -2.95 -1.10
N ASN A 312 11.43 -3.96 -0.28
CA ASN A 312 11.21 -5.32 -0.77
C ASN A 312 9.83 -5.53 -1.41
N LEU A 313 8.83 -4.71 -1.08
CA LEU A 313 7.49 -4.80 -1.66
C LEU A 313 7.28 -3.87 -2.86
N ASN A 314 8.28 -3.06 -3.25
CA ASN A 314 8.10 -2.03 -4.27
C ASN A 314 7.67 -2.58 -5.63
N PHE A 315 8.08 -3.81 -5.97
CA PHE A 315 7.66 -4.47 -7.22
C PHE A 315 6.15 -4.69 -7.30
N ILE A 316 5.48 -4.88 -6.16
CA ILE A 316 4.01 -4.97 -6.08
C ILE A 316 3.41 -3.56 -6.15
N ALA A 317 4.02 -2.58 -5.46
CA ALA A 317 3.53 -1.20 -5.43
C ALA A 317 3.52 -0.57 -6.84
N GLN A 318 4.52 -0.86 -7.67
CA GLN A 318 4.60 -0.38 -9.06
C GLN A 318 3.46 -0.90 -9.94
N ASP A 319 3.01 -2.14 -9.73
CA ASP A 319 1.93 -2.75 -10.52
C ASP A 319 0.54 -2.43 -9.98
N PHE A 320 0.41 -2.41 -8.65
CA PHE A 320 -0.83 -2.08 -7.99
C PHE A 320 -1.19 -0.59 -8.16
N GLY A 321 -0.17 0.26 -8.25
CA GLY A 321 -0.29 1.71 -8.21
C GLY A 321 -0.20 2.24 -6.78
N SER A 322 0.73 3.16 -6.54
CA SER A 322 0.87 3.87 -5.26
C SER A 322 -0.03 5.11 -5.17
N VAL A 323 -0.31 5.73 -6.32
CA VAL A 323 -1.07 6.99 -6.41
C VAL A 323 -2.52 6.76 -5.99
N GLY A 324 -2.95 7.46 -4.95
CA GLY A 324 -4.30 7.33 -4.39
C GLY A 324 -4.45 6.21 -3.36
N PHE A 325 -3.39 5.45 -3.08
CA PHE A 325 -3.35 4.57 -1.92
C PHE A 325 -2.78 5.33 -0.71
N GLU A 326 -3.63 6.15 -0.08
CA GLU A 326 -3.27 7.07 1.01
C GLU A 326 -2.46 6.42 2.14
N SER A 327 -2.72 5.13 2.43
CA SER A 327 -1.99 4.42 3.50
C SER A 327 -0.53 4.16 3.13
N TYR A 328 -0.22 3.86 1.87
CA TYR A 328 1.16 3.67 1.41
C TYR A 328 1.92 5.00 1.43
N GLU A 329 1.33 6.04 0.84
CA GLU A 329 1.91 7.39 0.79
C GLU A 329 2.19 7.94 2.21
N PHE A 330 1.25 7.71 3.14
CA PHE A 330 1.42 8.04 4.55
C PHE A 330 2.60 7.30 5.19
N VAL A 331 2.65 5.98 5.07
CA VAL A 331 3.69 5.15 5.70
C VAL A 331 5.08 5.51 5.17
N GLN A 332 5.23 5.69 3.86
CA GLN A 332 6.49 6.10 3.24
C GLN A 332 6.90 7.49 3.72
N SER A 333 5.99 8.48 3.65
CA SER A 333 6.28 9.86 4.02
C SER A 333 6.62 10.02 5.50
N VAL A 334 5.87 9.36 6.40
CA VAL A 334 6.11 9.40 7.85
C VAL A 334 7.44 8.74 8.19
N SER A 335 7.80 7.64 7.53
CA SER A 335 9.08 6.95 7.80
C SER A 335 10.28 7.77 7.36
N ILE A 336 10.23 8.38 6.16
CA ILE A 336 11.30 9.28 5.69
C ILE A 336 11.40 10.50 6.62
N TYR A 337 10.28 11.14 6.95
CA TYR A 337 10.27 12.31 7.84
C TYR A 337 10.77 11.98 9.25
N GLY A 338 10.35 10.84 9.80
CA GLY A 338 10.78 10.34 11.10
C GLY A 338 12.29 10.12 11.20
N LEU A 339 12.91 9.59 10.13
CA LEU A 339 14.37 9.47 10.08
C LEU A 339 15.09 10.82 10.05
N ILE A 340 14.55 11.80 9.31
CA ILE A 340 15.19 13.11 9.10
C ILE A 340 15.08 14.03 10.32
N LYS A 341 13.94 13.99 11.03
CA LYS A 341 13.65 14.92 12.13
C LYS A 341 14.62 14.76 13.31
N ASP A 342 15.05 13.53 13.58
CA ASP A 342 15.92 13.23 14.72
C ASP A 342 17.41 13.30 14.29
N THR A 343 18.10 14.33 14.80
CA THR A 343 19.45 14.77 14.44
C THR A 343 20.59 13.72 14.49
N PRO A 344 20.57 12.65 15.31
CA PRO A 344 21.65 11.64 15.33
C PRO A 344 21.55 10.56 14.24
N ASN A 345 20.56 10.60 13.32
CA ASN A 345 20.26 9.46 12.44
C ASN A 345 21.04 9.39 11.11
N LYS A 346 22.05 10.25 10.89
CA LYS A 346 22.87 10.20 9.65
C LYS A 346 23.45 8.80 9.39
N ASN A 347 23.98 8.14 10.42
CA ASN A 347 24.53 6.79 10.32
C ASN A 347 23.48 5.76 9.88
N MET A 348 22.23 5.92 10.30
CA MET A 348 21.13 5.04 9.92
C MET A 348 20.71 5.24 8.47
N ILE A 349 20.69 6.49 7.99
CA ILE A 349 20.47 6.80 6.57
C ILE A 349 21.57 6.15 5.71
N PHE A 350 22.85 6.31 6.09
CA PHE A 350 23.95 5.66 5.38
C PHE A 350 23.84 4.13 5.42
N SER A 351 23.47 3.56 6.57
CA SER A 351 23.25 2.11 6.69
C SER A 351 22.16 1.63 5.75
N LEU A 352 21.02 2.34 5.66
CA LEU A 352 19.92 1.99 4.76
C LEU A 352 20.34 2.07 3.29
N ILE A 353 21.03 3.14 2.89
CA ILE A 353 21.55 3.28 1.53
C ILE A 353 22.48 2.13 1.18
N ASN A 354 23.43 1.80 2.08
CA ASN A 354 24.33 0.66 1.89
C ASN A 354 23.58 -0.66 1.77
N THR A 355 22.58 -0.90 2.62
CA THR A 355 21.72 -2.09 2.53
C THR A 355 21.01 -2.14 1.18
N PHE A 356 20.34 -1.06 0.76
CA PHE A 356 19.64 -1.02 -0.51
C PHE A 356 20.58 -1.26 -1.70
N GLN A 357 21.77 -0.67 -1.70
CA GLN A 357 22.78 -0.90 -2.72
C GLN A 357 23.21 -2.37 -2.80
N GLN A 358 23.42 -3.04 -1.66
CA GLN A 358 23.81 -4.46 -1.60
C GLN A 358 22.76 -5.39 -2.22
N PHE A 359 21.48 -5.04 -2.13
CA PHE A 359 20.37 -5.81 -2.69
C PHE A 359 19.97 -5.38 -4.11
N THR A 360 20.67 -4.40 -4.70
CA THR A 360 20.51 -4.01 -6.10
C THR A 360 21.70 -4.49 -6.93
N ASN A 361 21.42 -5.06 -8.10
CA ASN A 361 22.46 -5.46 -9.05
C ASN A 361 22.46 -4.52 -10.27
N PRO A 362 23.33 -3.49 -10.29
CA PRO A 362 23.44 -2.56 -11.43
C PRO A 362 23.99 -3.23 -12.70
N GLY A 363 24.64 -4.39 -12.58
CA GLY A 363 25.22 -5.14 -13.69
C GLY A 363 24.27 -6.14 -14.35
N LEU A 364 23.01 -6.24 -13.88
CA LEU A 364 22.05 -7.18 -14.41
C LEU A 364 21.72 -6.87 -15.88
N LYS A 365 21.97 -7.83 -16.78
CA LYS A 365 21.81 -7.62 -18.23
C LYS A 365 20.44 -8.02 -18.77
N TYR A 366 19.69 -8.82 -18.02
CA TYR A 366 18.34 -9.25 -18.35
C TYR A 366 17.34 -8.44 -17.53
N PRO A 367 16.14 -8.15 -18.06
CA PRO A 367 15.12 -7.43 -17.30
C PRO A 367 14.70 -8.24 -16.08
N ASN A 368 14.64 -7.58 -14.93
CA ASN A 368 14.19 -8.17 -13.67
C ASN A 368 13.45 -7.08 -12.88
N LYS A 369 12.13 -7.20 -12.86
CA LYS A 369 11.25 -6.22 -12.23
C LYS A 369 11.50 -6.02 -10.74
N ILE A 370 11.91 -7.07 -10.02
CA ILE A 370 12.21 -6.96 -8.59
C ILE A 370 13.42 -6.05 -8.42
N ASN A 371 14.51 -6.32 -9.15
CA ASN A 371 15.71 -5.48 -9.13
C ASN A 371 15.42 -4.05 -9.58
N ASP A 372 14.67 -3.89 -10.68
CA ASP A 372 14.34 -2.57 -11.23
C ASP A 372 13.49 -1.76 -10.24
N SER A 373 12.53 -2.40 -9.58
CA SER A 373 11.72 -1.76 -8.54
C SER A 373 12.54 -1.36 -7.30
N ARG A 374 13.52 -2.17 -6.88
CA ARG A 374 14.43 -1.83 -5.78
C ARG A 374 15.30 -0.62 -6.12
N VAL A 375 15.79 -0.55 -7.36
CA VAL A 375 16.54 0.62 -7.85
C VAL A 375 15.66 1.87 -7.82
N ILE A 376 14.42 1.77 -8.32
CA ILE A 376 13.47 2.89 -8.31
C ILE A 376 13.19 3.34 -6.86
N PHE A 377 12.95 2.41 -5.94
CA PHE A 377 12.75 2.75 -4.52
C PHE A 377 13.97 3.46 -3.92
N LEU A 378 15.19 3.00 -4.22
CA LEU A 378 16.42 3.66 -3.77
C LEU A 378 16.51 5.11 -4.28
N LEU A 379 16.18 5.34 -5.54
CA LEU A 379 16.20 6.68 -6.15
C LEU A 379 15.12 7.59 -5.55
N GLU A 380 13.90 7.09 -5.35
CA GLU A 380 12.81 7.79 -4.66
C GLU A 380 13.17 8.12 -3.19
N PHE A 381 13.83 7.19 -2.50
CA PHE A 381 14.29 7.39 -1.14
C PHE A 381 15.34 8.50 -1.06
N LEU A 382 16.30 8.53 -1.98
CA LEU A 382 17.28 9.61 -2.08
C LEU A 382 16.61 10.95 -2.39
N ASP A 383 15.66 10.99 -3.34
CA ASP A 383 14.87 12.18 -3.65
C ASP A 383 14.14 12.72 -2.40
N GLY A 384 13.48 11.82 -1.66
CA GLY A 384 12.79 12.16 -0.42
C GLY A 384 13.71 12.73 0.67
N ILE A 385 14.92 12.17 0.81
CA ILE A 385 15.93 12.69 1.76
C ILE A 385 16.42 14.07 1.31
N ASN A 386 16.81 14.23 0.05
CA ASN A 386 17.42 15.45 -0.46
C ASN A 386 16.48 16.65 -0.39
N LYS A 387 15.19 16.44 -0.70
CA LYS A 387 14.16 17.48 -0.64
C LYS A 387 13.85 17.94 0.79
N ARG A 388 13.98 17.06 1.78
CA ARG A 388 13.43 17.28 3.14
C ARG A 388 14.50 17.46 4.21
N SER A 389 15.75 17.06 3.96
CA SER A 389 16.81 17.09 4.96
C SER A 389 17.66 18.36 4.84
N PRO A 390 17.62 19.26 5.85
CA PRO A 390 18.51 20.42 5.89
C PRO A 390 19.97 20.05 6.25
N GLN A 391 20.24 18.78 6.54
CA GLN A 391 21.54 18.29 7.02
C GLN A 391 22.37 17.59 5.94
N VAL A 392 21.92 17.60 4.69
CA VAL A 392 22.69 17.08 3.56
C VAL A 392 23.95 17.93 3.45
N ASP A 393 25.09 17.36 3.82
CA ASP A 393 26.38 18.02 3.69
C ASP A 393 27.03 17.65 2.35
N PHE A 394 28.07 18.39 1.97
CA PHE A 394 28.86 18.11 0.77
C PHE A 394 29.34 16.65 0.73
N LYS A 395 29.69 16.07 1.87
CA LYS A 395 30.15 14.68 1.98
C LYS A 395 29.08 13.70 1.54
N PHE A 396 27.85 13.83 2.06
CA PHE A 396 26.72 13.01 1.64
C PHE A 396 26.44 13.16 0.13
N LEU A 397 26.44 14.39 -0.38
CA LEU A 397 26.21 14.65 -1.81
C LEU A 397 27.26 13.96 -2.69
N HIS A 398 28.54 14.20 -2.40
CA HIS A 398 29.64 13.80 -3.26
C HIS A 398 29.99 12.31 -3.12
N GLU A 399 30.02 11.78 -1.90
CA GLU A 399 30.51 10.42 -1.63
C GLU A 399 29.39 9.37 -1.63
N THR A 400 28.12 9.76 -1.43
CA THR A 400 27.00 8.81 -1.28
C THR A 400 25.96 8.96 -2.36
N ALA A 401 25.30 10.12 -2.47
CA ALA A 401 24.15 10.25 -3.35
C ALA A 401 24.54 10.33 -4.83
N TRP A 402 25.56 11.13 -5.18
CA TRP A 402 25.99 11.30 -6.57
C TRP A 402 26.47 10.01 -7.25
N PRO A 403 27.34 9.17 -6.63
CA PRO A 403 27.77 7.92 -7.26
C PRO A 403 26.61 6.99 -7.59
N ILE A 404 25.56 6.97 -6.77
CA ILE A 404 24.36 6.17 -6.99
C ILE A 404 23.57 6.73 -8.17
N VAL A 405 23.21 8.02 -8.10
CA VAL A 405 22.37 8.65 -9.12
C VAL A 405 23.05 8.60 -10.49
N SER A 406 24.33 8.96 -10.57
CA SER A 406 25.09 8.98 -11.82
C SER A 406 25.19 7.61 -12.51
N LEU A 407 25.24 6.52 -11.74
CA LEU A 407 25.24 5.15 -12.28
C LEU A 407 23.94 4.84 -13.05
N TYR A 408 22.81 5.38 -12.61
CA TYR A 408 21.48 5.07 -13.17
C TYR A 408 20.99 6.08 -14.22
N LEU A 409 21.64 7.24 -14.38
CA LEU A 409 21.31 8.23 -15.42
C LEU A 409 21.45 7.67 -16.85
N THR A 410 22.29 6.65 -17.06
CA THR A 410 22.47 5.98 -18.36
C THR A 410 21.94 4.55 -18.36
N ASN A 411 21.04 4.20 -17.42
CA ASN A 411 20.45 2.87 -17.38
C ASN A 411 19.68 2.57 -18.68
N ARG A 412 19.44 1.30 -19.02
CA ARG A 412 18.67 0.91 -20.21
C ARG A 412 17.17 1.12 -20.03
N SER A 413 16.66 0.85 -18.83
CA SER A 413 15.25 1.06 -18.48
C SER A 413 14.94 2.55 -18.45
N GLN A 414 13.88 2.96 -19.17
CA GLN A 414 13.41 4.35 -19.19
C GLN A 414 12.93 4.76 -17.80
N ASP A 415 12.15 3.92 -17.11
CA ASP A 415 11.61 4.23 -15.78
C ASP A 415 12.73 4.48 -14.76
N ILE A 416 13.79 3.67 -14.79
CA ILE A 416 14.96 3.87 -13.92
C ILE A 416 15.68 5.18 -14.27
N ARG A 417 15.90 5.47 -15.56
CA ARG A 417 16.53 6.73 -15.98
C ARG A 417 15.72 7.93 -15.52
N GLU A 418 14.41 7.95 -15.75
CA GLU A 418 13.55 9.08 -15.38
C GLU A 418 13.55 9.30 -13.86
N ASN A 419 13.50 8.23 -13.06
CA ASN A 419 13.67 8.32 -11.61
C ASN A 419 15.06 8.83 -11.20
N ALA A 420 16.12 8.44 -11.92
CA ALA A 420 17.46 8.93 -11.67
C ALA A 420 17.59 10.42 -11.99
N HIS A 421 16.92 10.91 -13.03
CA HIS A 421 16.83 12.34 -13.33
C HIS A 421 16.10 13.10 -12.22
N THR A 422 14.99 12.58 -11.70
CA THR A 422 14.28 13.17 -10.56
C THR A 422 15.17 13.26 -9.32
N ALA A 423 15.90 12.17 -9.00
CA ALA A 423 16.86 12.18 -7.91
C ALA A 423 18.02 13.16 -8.16
N MET A 424 18.51 13.32 -9.39
CA MET A 424 19.55 14.31 -9.73
C MET A 424 19.06 15.74 -9.53
N LEU A 425 17.85 16.05 -9.98
CA LEU A 425 17.23 17.37 -9.75
C LEU A 425 17.09 17.67 -8.25
N SER A 426 16.75 16.67 -7.44
CA SER A 426 16.67 16.81 -5.99
C SER A 426 18.02 17.18 -5.35
N LEU A 427 19.13 16.66 -5.89
CA LEU A 427 20.47 17.00 -5.43
C LEU A 427 20.83 18.45 -5.76
N LEU A 428 20.45 18.91 -6.95
CA LEU A 428 20.67 20.30 -7.37
C LEU A 428 19.84 21.28 -6.55
N LEU A 429 18.58 20.94 -6.28
CA LEU A 429 17.62 21.76 -5.53
C LEU A 429 17.76 21.69 -4.01
N ASN A 430 18.64 20.84 -3.49
CA ASN A 430 18.73 20.64 -2.05
C ASN A 430 19.07 21.96 -1.31
N THR A 431 18.72 22.05 -0.03
CA THR A 431 18.81 23.30 0.76
C THR A 431 20.24 23.63 1.24
N SER A 432 21.23 22.83 0.87
CA SER A 432 22.62 23.01 1.29
C SER A 432 23.26 24.21 0.62
N ASN A 433 23.63 25.20 1.44
CA ASN A 433 24.25 26.46 1.02
C ASN A 433 25.73 26.56 1.43
N ASP A 434 26.35 25.46 1.86
CA ASP A 434 27.80 25.46 2.09
C ASP A 434 28.55 25.66 0.77
N ILE A 435 29.68 26.37 0.82
CA ILE A 435 30.43 26.77 -0.37
C ILE A 435 30.84 25.56 -1.22
N GLN A 436 31.18 24.43 -0.60
CA GLN A 436 31.59 23.21 -1.30
C GLN A 436 30.41 22.58 -2.06
N SER A 437 29.24 22.49 -1.44
CA SER A 437 28.01 22.04 -2.11
C SER A 437 27.61 22.97 -3.26
N LEU A 438 27.70 24.30 -3.09
CA LEU A 438 27.41 25.26 -4.16
C LEU A 438 28.39 25.13 -5.34
N GLN A 439 29.68 24.98 -5.06
CA GLN A 439 30.69 24.72 -6.09
C GLN A 439 30.44 23.39 -6.82
N TRP A 440 30.04 22.35 -6.08
CA TRP A 440 29.68 21.06 -6.67
C TRP A 440 28.47 21.17 -7.60
N LYS A 441 27.40 21.85 -7.15
CA LYS A 441 26.19 22.10 -7.96
C LYS A 441 26.54 22.86 -9.24
N ARG A 442 27.32 23.93 -9.13
CA ARG A 442 27.78 24.72 -10.29
C ARG A 442 28.48 23.84 -11.33
N ASN A 443 29.46 23.05 -10.89
CA ASN A 443 30.25 22.21 -11.79
C ASN A 443 29.39 21.14 -12.47
N ARG A 444 28.47 20.54 -11.72
CA ARG A 444 27.61 19.46 -12.25
C ARG A 444 26.43 19.95 -13.07
N LEU A 445 25.94 21.18 -12.86
CA LEU A 445 24.80 21.73 -13.57
C LEU A 445 25.03 21.70 -15.10
N LEU A 446 26.16 22.26 -15.54
CA LEU A 446 26.49 22.36 -16.96
C LEU A 446 26.74 20.98 -17.59
N GLU A 447 27.47 20.11 -16.88
CA GLU A 447 27.71 18.72 -17.31
C GLU A 447 26.39 17.96 -17.46
N TYR A 448 25.49 18.09 -16.48
CA TYR A 448 24.20 17.43 -16.46
C TYR A 448 23.28 17.97 -17.57
N SER A 449 23.18 19.29 -17.75
CA SER A 449 22.38 19.88 -18.83
C SER A 449 22.88 19.44 -20.21
N SER A 450 24.20 19.36 -20.42
CA SER A 450 24.75 18.84 -21.68
C SER A 450 24.40 17.36 -21.88
N MET A 451 24.48 16.55 -20.82
CA MET A 451 24.13 15.13 -20.88
C MET A 451 22.65 14.93 -21.22
N VAL A 452 21.75 15.69 -20.59
CA VAL A 452 20.29 15.63 -20.81
C VAL A 452 19.95 15.96 -22.26
N ILE A 453 20.56 16.99 -22.83
CA ILE A 453 20.40 17.34 -24.25
C ILE A 453 20.84 16.16 -25.13
N ASN A 454 22.04 15.62 -24.91
CA ASN A 454 22.55 14.49 -25.71
C ASN A 454 21.67 13.24 -25.60
N GLN A 455 21.12 12.96 -24.40
CA GLN A 455 20.22 11.83 -24.18
C GLN A 455 18.88 12.01 -24.88
N TYR A 456 18.33 13.23 -24.87
CA TYR A 456 17.12 13.56 -25.62
C TYR A 456 17.35 13.44 -27.12
N GLU A 457 18.45 14.00 -27.65
CA GLU A 457 18.82 13.89 -29.07
C GLU A 457 19.01 12.44 -29.52
N SER A 458 19.47 11.57 -28.62
CA SER A 458 19.66 10.14 -28.87
C SER A 458 18.40 9.29 -28.64
N GLY A 459 17.26 9.91 -28.27
CA GLY A 459 15.99 9.22 -28.04
C GLY A 459 15.91 8.43 -26.72
N TYR A 460 16.82 8.67 -25.77
CA TYR A 460 16.82 8.00 -24.46
C TYR A 460 15.97 8.71 -23.39
N LEU A 461 15.55 9.95 -23.65
CA LEU A 461 14.77 10.80 -22.74
C LEU A 461 13.45 11.22 -23.41
N SER A 462 12.36 11.22 -22.66
CA SER A 462 11.06 11.72 -23.11
C SER A 462 11.04 13.26 -23.17
N LYS A 463 10.18 13.84 -24.02
CA LYS A 463 10.03 15.31 -24.12
C LYS A 463 9.44 15.89 -22.83
N GLU A 464 8.55 15.15 -22.18
CA GLU A 464 7.94 15.53 -20.90
C GLU A 464 9.02 15.66 -19.83
N GLN A 465 9.90 14.66 -19.71
CA GLN A 465 10.99 14.69 -18.74
C GLN A 465 12.02 15.77 -19.05
N LEU A 466 12.31 16.04 -20.33
CA LEU A 466 13.19 17.14 -20.75
C LEU A 466 12.68 18.49 -20.24
N HIS A 467 11.38 18.76 -20.42
CA HIS A 467 10.77 20.00 -19.96
C HIS A 467 10.83 20.14 -18.44
N VAL A 468 10.44 19.09 -17.71
CA VAL A 468 10.51 19.07 -16.25
C VAL A 468 11.94 19.34 -15.76
N ILE A 469 12.95 18.74 -16.40
CA ILE A 469 14.36 18.96 -16.06
C ILE A 469 14.75 20.42 -16.23
N PHE A 470 14.48 21.04 -17.38
CA PHE A 470 14.92 22.42 -17.63
C PHE A 470 14.15 23.46 -16.83
N GLU A 471 12.86 23.24 -16.59
CA GLU A 471 12.06 24.07 -15.67
C GLU A 471 12.64 24.01 -14.25
N THR A 472 13.00 22.80 -13.78
CA THR A 472 13.55 22.57 -12.44
C THR A 472 14.99 23.07 -12.29
N VAL A 473 15.81 22.93 -13.33
CA VAL A 473 17.17 23.48 -13.40
C VAL A 473 17.13 25.01 -13.25
N GLY A 474 16.15 25.66 -13.87
CA GLY A 474 15.93 27.09 -13.72
C GLY A 474 15.84 27.53 -12.26
N LEU A 475 15.09 26.79 -11.44
CA LEU A 475 14.91 27.09 -10.01
C LEU A 475 16.23 27.03 -9.20
N CYS A 476 17.25 26.32 -9.68
CA CYS A 476 18.57 26.24 -9.03
C CYS A 476 19.45 27.46 -9.34
N LEU A 477 19.18 28.18 -10.43
CA LEU A 477 20.07 29.22 -10.95
C LEU A 477 20.27 30.42 -10.01
N PRO A 478 19.26 30.95 -9.29
CA PRO A 478 19.46 32.09 -8.40
C PRO A 478 20.51 31.81 -7.31
N VAL A 479 20.44 30.62 -6.70
CA VAL A 479 21.33 30.24 -5.60
C VAL A 479 22.77 30.03 -6.08
N ILE A 480 22.95 29.51 -7.30
CA ILE A 480 24.28 29.33 -7.90
C ILE A 480 24.80 30.67 -8.46
N GLY A 481 23.92 31.55 -8.91
CA GLY A 481 24.24 32.88 -9.45
C GLY A 481 24.95 33.80 -8.45
N ASP A 482 24.69 33.61 -7.15
CA ASP A 482 25.44 34.29 -6.08
C ASP A 482 26.94 33.94 -6.09
N LEU A 483 27.30 32.73 -6.55
CA LEU A 483 28.67 32.25 -6.65
C LEU A 483 29.27 32.52 -8.04
N ASP A 484 28.47 32.34 -9.10
CA ASP A 484 28.88 32.51 -10.51
C ASP A 484 27.82 33.27 -11.30
N LYS A 485 28.05 34.58 -11.50
CA LYS A 485 27.11 35.45 -12.21
C LYS A 485 26.91 35.06 -13.68
N ASP A 486 27.85 34.35 -14.29
CA ASP A 486 27.81 34.00 -15.71
C ASP A 486 27.14 32.65 -15.99
N ILE A 487 26.72 31.92 -14.94
CA ILE A 487 26.18 30.56 -15.07
C ILE A 487 24.92 30.52 -15.94
N VAL A 488 24.04 31.51 -15.81
CA VAL A 488 22.79 31.61 -16.58
C VAL A 488 23.09 31.83 -18.06
N MET A 489 24.01 32.74 -18.37
CA MET A 489 24.44 33.02 -19.74
C MET A 489 25.12 31.81 -20.37
N THR A 490 25.95 31.10 -19.60
CA THR A 490 26.63 29.88 -20.06
C THR A 490 25.62 28.78 -20.38
N LEU A 491 24.58 28.61 -19.54
CA LEU A 491 23.53 27.63 -19.78
C LEU A 491 22.64 28.00 -20.98
N LEU A 492 22.29 29.28 -21.14
CA LEU A 492 21.54 29.77 -22.31
C LEU A 492 22.32 29.52 -23.60
N HIS A 493 23.61 29.83 -23.64
CA HIS A 493 24.47 29.54 -24.80
C HIS A 493 24.59 28.03 -25.08
N LEU A 494 24.66 27.19 -24.05
CA LEU A 494 24.70 25.73 -24.20
C LEU A 494 23.44 25.21 -24.91
N VAL A 495 22.25 25.61 -24.44
CA VAL A 495 20.98 25.20 -25.05
C VAL A 495 20.84 25.80 -26.45
N TYR A 496 21.17 27.09 -26.63
CA TYR A 496 21.14 27.76 -27.93
C TYR A 496 21.99 27.03 -28.98
N ARG A 497 23.22 26.64 -28.61
CA ARG A 497 24.11 25.88 -29.49
C ARG A 497 23.54 24.51 -29.85
N ALA A 498 22.86 23.84 -28.92
CA ALA A 498 22.18 22.58 -29.21
C ALA A 498 21.05 22.77 -30.24
N VAL A 499 20.21 23.81 -30.09
CA VAL A 499 19.15 24.14 -31.08
C VAL A 499 19.74 24.35 -32.48
N ILE A 500 20.83 25.11 -32.60
CA ILE A 500 21.46 25.34 -33.90
C ILE A 500 21.94 24.03 -34.51
N ASN A 501 22.58 23.18 -33.71
CA ASN A 501 23.11 21.90 -34.19
C ASN A 501 22.01 20.89 -34.57
N SER A 502 20.81 21.00 -33.97
CA SER A 502 19.66 20.14 -34.26
C SER A 502 18.82 20.61 -35.45
N SER A 503 18.86 21.91 -35.76
CA SER A 503 18.01 22.59 -36.76
C SER A 503 18.07 22.00 -38.19
N GLY A 504 19.13 21.26 -38.52
CA GLY A 504 19.32 20.58 -39.81
C GLY A 504 19.02 19.07 -39.84
N LYS A 505 18.70 18.43 -38.69
CA LYS A 505 18.58 16.97 -38.58
C LYS A 505 17.19 16.49 -38.15
N ASP A 506 16.55 17.20 -37.21
CA ASP A 506 15.23 16.85 -36.69
C ASP A 506 14.49 18.10 -36.18
N HIS A 507 13.33 18.38 -36.78
CA HIS A 507 12.51 19.55 -36.45
C HIS A 507 11.80 19.40 -35.10
N ILE A 508 11.50 18.17 -34.67
CA ILE A 508 10.83 17.90 -33.39
C ILE A 508 11.78 18.19 -32.23
N ILE A 509 13.04 17.73 -32.36
CA ILE A 509 14.08 17.98 -31.34
C ILE A 509 14.32 19.49 -31.18
N SER A 510 14.45 20.19 -32.31
CA SER A 510 14.70 21.64 -32.32
C SER A 510 13.58 22.42 -31.65
N LYS A 511 12.32 22.02 -31.87
CA LYS A 511 11.14 22.64 -31.25
C LYS A 511 11.20 22.58 -29.72
N GLU A 512 11.43 21.39 -29.17
CA GLU A 512 11.40 21.19 -27.71
C GLU A 512 12.61 21.85 -27.03
N LEU A 513 13.78 21.87 -27.66
CA LEU A 513 14.95 22.62 -27.15
C LEU A 513 14.72 24.14 -27.12
N ILE A 514 13.97 24.71 -28.07
CA ILE A 514 13.57 26.13 -28.04
C ILE A 514 12.64 26.42 -26.85
N LYS A 515 11.72 25.49 -26.52
CA LYS A 515 10.89 25.60 -25.30
C LYS A 515 11.76 25.57 -24.05
N CYS A 516 12.75 24.67 -23.97
CA CYS A 516 13.71 24.62 -22.86
C CYS A 516 14.48 25.94 -22.67
N LEU A 517 14.90 26.58 -23.78
CA LEU A 517 15.57 27.88 -23.72
C LEU A 517 14.67 28.94 -23.08
N SER A 518 13.36 28.90 -23.40
CA SER A 518 12.37 29.78 -22.82
C SER A 518 12.27 29.63 -21.29
N TYR A 519 12.32 28.41 -20.75
CA TYR A 519 12.24 28.16 -19.31
C TYR A 519 13.42 28.73 -18.49
N ILE A 520 14.56 29.02 -19.12
CA ILE A 520 15.75 29.59 -18.45
C ILE A 520 15.69 31.13 -18.40
N LEU A 521 14.98 31.76 -19.35
CA LEU A 521 14.89 33.23 -19.47
C LEU A 521 14.47 33.99 -18.19
N PRO A 522 13.58 33.46 -17.31
CA PRO A 522 13.22 34.11 -16.06
C PRO A 522 14.39 34.46 -15.14
N TYR A 523 15.50 33.74 -15.29
CA TYR A 523 16.66 33.85 -14.42
C TYR A 523 17.78 34.69 -15.05
N CYS A 524 17.59 35.19 -16.26
CA CYS A 524 18.54 36.06 -16.96
C CYS A 524 18.54 37.47 -16.36
N ASP A 525 19.68 38.16 -16.44
CA ASP A 525 19.77 39.57 -16.06
C ASP A 525 18.80 40.40 -16.92
N PRO A 526 17.96 41.27 -16.32
CA PRO A 526 17.06 42.15 -17.05
C PRO A 526 17.67 42.91 -18.23
N LEU A 527 18.96 43.21 -18.19
CA LEU A 527 19.69 43.89 -19.26
C LEU A 527 19.81 43.07 -20.55
N HIS A 528 19.72 41.74 -20.46
CA HIS A 528 19.93 40.81 -21.58
C HIS A 528 18.67 40.04 -21.99
N ILE A 529 17.55 40.22 -21.28
CA ILE A 529 16.31 39.48 -21.52
C ILE A 529 15.77 39.73 -22.94
N THR A 530 15.78 40.98 -23.42
CA THR A 530 15.26 41.33 -24.75
C THR A 530 16.08 40.68 -25.86
N ASP A 531 17.41 40.69 -25.73
CA ASP A 531 18.32 40.08 -26.72
C ASP A 531 18.09 38.57 -26.82
N TRP A 532 17.86 37.91 -25.68
CA TRP A 532 17.57 36.48 -25.65
C TRP A 532 16.17 36.14 -26.14
N LEU A 533 15.17 36.99 -25.90
CA LEU A 533 13.84 36.85 -26.49
C LEU A 533 13.90 36.97 -28.03
N ASP A 534 14.67 37.93 -28.55
CA ASP A 534 14.94 38.06 -29.98
C ASP A 534 15.64 36.81 -30.54
N ASN A 535 16.68 36.31 -29.86
CA ASN A 535 17.36 35.08 -30.27
C ASN A 535 16.41 33.87 -30.29
N THR A 536 15.52 33.75 -29.31
CA THR A 536 14.51 32.67 -29.23
C THR A 536 13.50 32.78 -30.39
N SER A 537 13.05 34.01 -30.67
CA SER A 537 12.12 34.29 -31.78
C SER A 537 12.77 33.99 -33.13
N GLN A 538 14.00 34.44 -33.34
CA GLN A 538 14.77 34.19 -34.56
C GLN A 538 14.98 32.69 -34.79
N LEU A 539 15.32 31.92 -33.76
CA LEU A 539 15.44 30.46 -33.86
C LEU A 539 14.11 29.79 -34.27
N SER A 540 12.98 30.25 -33.72
CA SER A 540 11.65 29.76 -34.10
C SER A 540 11.27 30.15 -35.54
N GLN A 541 11.71 31.31 -36.01
CA GLN A 541 11.45 31.79 -37.38
C GLN A 541 12.32 31.09 -38.42
N GLN A 542 13.61 30.94 -38.15
CA GLN A 542 14.63 30.37 -39.05
C GLN A 542 14.57 28.84 -39.15
N SER A 543 13.94 28.17 -38.19
CA SER A 543 13.72 26.72 -38.25
C SER A 543 12.58 26.36 -39.19
N ASN A 544 12.71 25.21 -39.89
CA ASN A 544 11.69 24.63 -40.78
C ASN A 544 10.51 24.02 -40.00
N LEU A 545 10.05 24.68 -38.93
CA LEU A 545 8.93 24.25 -38.11
C LEU A 545 7.59 24.54 -38.79
N SER A 546 6.59 23.69 -38.53
CA SER A 546 5.22 23.94 -38.99
C SER A 546 4.62 25.18 -38.29
N LYS A 547 3.57 25.77 -38.87
CA LYS A 547 2.87 26.91 -38.23
C LYS A 547 2.34 26.54 -36.84
N SER A 548 1.85 25.30 -36.66
CA SER A 548 1.36 24.79 -35.37
C SER A 548 2.48 24.70 -34.34
N ASP A 549 3.66 24.22 -34.73
CA ASP A 549 4.81 24.09 -33.81
C ASP A 549 5.33 25.45 -33.35
N LYS A 550 5.33 26.44 -34.26
CA LYS A 550 5.69 27.82 -33.93
C LYS A 550 4.70 28.40 -32.92
N GLU A 551 3.40 28.17 -33.11
CA GLU A 551 2.37 28.62 -32.16
C GLU A 551 2.55 28.02 -30.76
N GLU A 552 2.87 26.73 -30.65
CA GLU A 552 3.16 26.11 -29.35
C GLU A 552 4.39 26.72 -28.65
N ILE A 553 5.45 27.03 -29.40
CA ILE A 553 6.63 27.71 -28.86
C ILE A 553 6.23 29.09 -28.33
N TRP A 554 5.47 29.86 -29.12
CA TRP A 554 4.98 31.17 -28.70
C TRP A 554 4.10 31.07 -27.46
N GLN A 555 3.18 30.10 -27.38
CA GLN A 555 2.37 29.88 -26.18
C GLN A 555 3.24 29.56 -24.95
N SER A 556 4.27 28.73 -25.12
CA SER A 556 5.21 28.39 -24.04
C SER A 556 5.99 29.63 -23.58
N MET A 557 6.49 30.44 -24.53
CA MET A 557 7.15 31.71 -24.23
C MET A 557 6.22 32.68 -23.48
N TRP A 558 4.96 32.79 -23.89
CA TRP A 558 3.98 33.65 -23.21
C TRP A 558 3.78 33.23 -21.75
N LEU A 559 3.59 31.92 -21.50
CA LEU A 559 3.41 31.40 -20.14
C LEU A 559 4.59 31.83 -19.27
N VAL A 560 5.81 31.68 -19.76
CA VAL A 560 7.01 32.11 -19.03
C VAL A 560 7.05 33.62 -18.82
N ILE A 561 6.91 34.42 -19.89
CA ILE A 561 7.01 35.89 -19.82
C ILE A 561 5.95 36.48 -18.87
N SER A 562 4.72 35.95 -18.92
CA SER A 562 3.64 36.38 -18.03
C SER A 562 3.93 36.13 -16.55
N MET A 563 4.80 35.17 -16.23
CA MET A 563 5.24 34.85 -14.87
C MET A 563 6.49 35.63 -14.43
N MET A 564 7.31 36.13 -15.36
CA MET A 564 8.60 36.79 -15.09
C MET A 564 8.50 38.12 -14.32
N ARG A 565 7.30 38.72 -14.22
CA ARG A 565 7.07 40.05 -13.60
C ARG A 565 8.12 41.10 -14.04
N ASN A 566 8.48 41.07 -15.33
CA ASN A 566 9.47 41.96 -15.93
C ASN A 566 8.81 42.82 -17.02
N ASP A 567 8.81 44.14 -16.84
CA ASP A 567 8.14 45.09 -17.73
C ASP A 567 8.74 45.12 -19.13
N GLU A 568 10.06 44.93 -19.28
CA GLU A 568 10.74 44.92 -20.58
C GLU A 568 10.39 43.66 -21.39
N ALA A 569 10.29 42.50 -20.74
CA ALA A 569 9.82 41.27 -21.36
C ALA A 569 8.36 41.38 -21.84
N LEU A 570 7.49 42.00 -21.04
CA LEU A 570 6.09 42.26 -21.40
C LEU A 570 5.98 43.26 -22.56
N LYS A 571 6.73 44.37 -22.54
CA LYS A 571 6.79 45.32 -23.64
C LYS A 571 7.25 44.64 -24.93
N TRP A 572 8.32 43.84 -24.87
CA TRP A 572 8.81 43.07 -26.01
C TRP A 572 7.72 42.14 -26.58
N TRP A 573 6.99 41.44 -25.71
CA TRP A 573 5.89 40.57 -26.14
C TRP A 573 4.79 41.34 -26.89
N TYR A 574 4.34 42.47 -26.36
CA TYR A 574 3.29 43.25 -27.03
C TYR A 574 3.76 43.87 -28.35
N LEU A 575 5.05 44.22 -28.47
CA LEU A 575 5.63 44.78 -29.68
C LEU A 575 5.87 43.74 -30.78
N ASN A 576 6.27 42.50 -30.41
CA ASN A 576 6.70 41.49 -31.37
C ASN A 576 5.71 40.34 -31.57
N ALA A 577 4.83 40.06 -30.59
CA ALA A 577 3.85 38.97 -30.64
C ALA A 577 2.40 39.48 -30.78
N ALA A 578 2.05 40.65 -30.21
CA ALA A 578 0.68 41.17 -30.18
C ALA A 578 0.31 42.19 -31.27
N ALA A 579 1.24 42.62 -32.14
CA ALA A 579 0.91 43.44 -33.30
C ALA A 579 1.94 43.28 -34.44
N PRO A 580 1.56 43.15 -35.74
CA PRO A 580 0.22 42.94 -36.32
C PRO A 580 0.20 41.81 -37.38
N ASP A 581 -0.61 40.75 -37.17
CA ASP A 581 -1.29 40.00 -38.26
C ASP A 581 -2.33 38.94 -37.82
N ARG A 582 -2.75 38.90 -36.54
CA ARG A 582 -3.83 37.98 -36.08
C ARG A 582 -5.12 38.68 -35.62
N CYS A 583 -5.21 40.00 -35.75
CA CYS A 583 -6.43 40.77 -35.49
C CYS A 583 -6.81 41.66 -36.69
N ARG A 584 -6.99 41.07 -37.86
CA ARG A 584 -7.79 41.67 -38.93
C ARG A 584 -8.88 40.69 -39.33
N LEU A 585 -10.12 41.10 -39.06
CA LEU A 585 -11.34 40.63 -39.72
C LEU A 585 -11.24 40.85 -41.24
#